data_AF-A0A419SW84-F1
#
_entry.id   AF-A0A419SW84-F1
#
_cell.length_a   1.000
_cell.length_b   1.000
_cell.length_c   1.000
_cell.angle_alpha   90.00
_cell.angle_beta   90.00
_cell.angle_gamma   90.00
#
_symmetry.space_group_name_H-M   'P 1'
#
loop_
_entity.id
_entity.type
_entity.pdbx_description
1 polymer ?
#
loop_
_entity_poly.entity_id
_entity_poly.type
_entity_poly.pdbx_seq_one_letter_code
_entity_poly.pdbx_strand_id
1 'polypeptide(L)'
;MKNPKIKMVTTVLIVVLVLTIGVTALANNLNNENFIRYSRKLGISQEYNKHDGYMKYILDELVEEGKITQNKADTILEYIEKRVKEKKEMNKQKRKYNKKRLSLRINILQELEEKGIITNEEAQAIREKQKELRDKKLTRFLNKLVDNGIIEEQDVGKIRVYIENKREEKRKELEKIKNMTVEEKREHFKNHKKRKIDIIDQMIQDKIITEEQGEKIRKILPRKKFKKHKCRPRGKKQ
;
A
#
# COMPACT_ATOMS: atom_id res chain seq x y z
N MET A 1 39.87 69.31 -36.47
CA MET A 1 40.52 68.03 -36.81
C MET A 1 40.24 67.01 -35.72
N LYS A 2 39.94 65.76 -36.11
CA LYS A 2 39.77 64.52 -35.31
C LYS A 2 38.42 64.30 -34.57
N ASN A 3 37.58 63.47 -35.19
CA ASN A 3 36.63 62.54 -34.53
C ASN A 3 37.35 61.19 -34.28
N PRO A 4 36.73 60.13 -33.72
CA PRO A 4 35.97 59.95 -32.46
C PRO A 4 36.46 58.67 -31.70
N LYS A 5 35.78 58.26 -30.60
CA LYS A 5 35.45 56.86 -30.16
C LYS A 5 34.91 56.86 -28.71
N ILE A 6 33.59 56.76 -28.49
CA ILE A 6 32.80 55.53 -28.25
C ILE A 6 33.20 54.78 -26.95
N LYS A 7 32.28 54.75 -25.96
CA LYS A 7 31.70 53.52 -25.36
C LYS A 7 30.56 53.86 -24.34
N MET A 8 29.34 53.50 -24.77
CA MET A 8 28.10 53.03 -24.11
C MET A 8 27.77 53.47 -22.65
N VAL A 9 26.60 54.07 -22.33
CA VAL A 9 25.19 53.57 -22.42
C VAL A 9 24.99 52.38 -21.45
N THR A 10 24.08 52.30 -20.48
CA THR A 10 22.93 53.10 -20.02
C THR A 10 22.48 52.54 -18.67
N THR A 11 22.02 53.44 -17.81
CA THR A 11 21.11 53.25 -16.67
C THR A 11 19.92 52.34 -16.99
N VAL A 12 19.56 51.41 -16.09
CA VAL A 12 18.18 50.93 -15.96
C VAL A 12 17.81 50.88 -14.48
N LEU A 13 16.83 51.72 -14.17
CA LEU A 13 16.14 51.90 -12.90
C LEU A 13 14.88 51.01 -12.98
N ILE A 14 14.71 50.05 -12.07
CA ILE A 14 13.45 49.30 -11.94
C ILE A 14 12.94 49.42 -10.52
N VAL A 15 11.99 50.33 -10.36
CA VAL A 15 11.03 50.43 -9.26
C VAL A 15 9.67 50.11 -9.86
N VAL A 16 9.05 48.98 -9.48
CA VAL A 16 7.58 48.72 -9.51
C VAL A 16 7.31 47.64 -8.44
N LEU A 17 6.83 47.93 -7.23
CA LEU A 17 5.46 48.24 -6.77
C LEU A 17 4.44 47.08 -6.88
N VAL A 18 4.30 46.37 -5.74
CA VAL A 18 3.13 45.73 -5.10
C VAL A 18 1.99 45.16 -5.96
N LEU A 19 1.70 43.86 -5.77
CA LEU A 19 0.32 43.37 -5.65
C LEU A 19 0.22 42.24 -4.61
N THR A 20 -0.19 42.62 -3.41
CA THR A 20 -0.88 41.79 -2.42
C THR A 20 -2.25 41.37 -2.97
N ILE A 21 -2.49 40.08 -3.17
CA ILE A 21 -3.84 39.52 -3.30
C ILE A 21 -3.91 38.19 -2.53
N GLY A 22 -4.66 38.19 -1.43
CA GLY A 22 -5.52 37.07 -1.05
C GLY A 22 -4.93 35.93 -0.21
N VAL A 23 -4.55 36.19 1.03
CA VAL A 23 -4.70 35.15 2.09
C VAL A 23 -6.17 35.15 2.49
N THR A 24 -6.98 34.34 1.81
CA THR A 24 -8.31 33.98 2.30
C THR A 24 -8.20 32.75 3.19
N ALA A 25 -8.86 32.86 4.34
CA ALA A 25 -8.90 31.87 5.40
C ALA A 25 -9.45 30.52 4.91
N LEU A 26 -8.76 29.46 5.33
CA LEU A 26 -9.36 28.14 5.53
C LEU A 26 -9.12 27.73 6.99
N ALA A 27 -9.79 28.45 7.89
CA ALA A 27 -10.15 27.93 9.19
C ALA A 27 -11.39 27.05 8.99
N ASN A 28 -11.24 25.73 9.05
CA ASN A 28 -12.35 24.81 9.32
C ASN A 28 -11.89 23.75 10.32
N ASN A 29 -12.05 24.11 11.59
CA ASN A 29 -12.65 23.31 12.66
C ASN A 29 -12.05 21.92 12.97
N LEU A 30 -10.85 21.92 13.57
CA LEU A 30 -10.32 20.79 14.33
C LEU A 30 -10.90 20.78 15.76
N ASN A 31 -12.15 20.33 15.93
CA ASN A 31 -12.62 19.88 17.24
C ASN A 31 -12.08 18.46 17.51
N ASN A 32 -10.77 18.43 17.81
CA ASN A 32 -9.94 17.24 17.98
C ASN A 32 -9.81 16.83 19.48
N GLU A 33 -10.24 17.67 20.43
CA GLU A 33 -9.84 17.49 21.83
C GLU A 33 -10.58 16.38 22.60
N ASN A 34 -11.87 16.16 22.34
CA ASN A 34 -12.65 15.13 23.04
C ASN A 34 -12.42 13.71 22.48
N PHE A 35 -12.01 13.59 21.20
CA PHE A 35 -11.66 12.32 20.57
C PHE A 35 -10.23 11.84 20.95
N ILE A 36 -9.29 12.79 21.14
CA ILE A 36 -7.92 12.51 21.62
C ILE A 36 -7.90 12.11 23.11
N ARG A 37 -8.87 12.54 23.93
CA ARG A 37 -8.93 12.16 25.36
C ARG A 37 -9.41 10.72 25.60
N TYR A 38 -10.35 10.21 24.80
CA TYR A 38 -10.81 8.81 24.94
C TYR A 38 -9.78 7.78 24.42
N SER A 39 -8.96 8.16 23.45
CA SER A 39 -7.90 7.33 22.86
C SER A 39 -6.64 7.22 23.74
N ARG A 40 -6.37 8.22 24.58
CA ARG A 40 -5.27 8.22 25.58
C ARG A 40 -5.42 7.19 26.72
N LYS A 41 -6.64 6.73 27.03
CA LYS A 41 -6.93 5.90 28.22
C LYS A 41 -6.77 4.38 28.03
N LEU A 42 -6.53 3.90 26.79
CA LEU A 42 -6.46 2.46 26.47
C LEU A 42 -5.13 2.01 25.82
N GLY A 43 -4.15 2.90 25.69
CA GLY A 43 -2.76 2.58 25.30
C GLY A 43 -2.54 1.97 23.91
N ILE A 44 -3.60 1.60 23.19
CA ILE A 44 -3.56 0.95 21.88
C ILE A 44 -4.89 1.25 21.19
N SER A 45 -4.93 2.16 20.21
CA SER A 45 -5.76 2.08 18.99
C SER A 45 -5.90 3.43 18.27
N GLN A 46 -5.78 3.37 16.94
CA GLN A 46 -5.96 4.41 15.90
C GLN A 46 -4.65 5.16 15.56
N GLU A 47 -4.20 5.28 14.32
CA GLU A 47 -4.88 5.30 13.01
C GLU A 47 -4.46 4.07 12.16
N TYR A 48 -5.28 3.40 11.34
CA TYR A 48 -6.12 3.87 10.25
C TYR A 48 -7.29 2.89 10.09
N ASN A 49 -8.53 3.37 10.19
CA ASN A 49 -9.70 2.58 9.81
C ASN A 49 -10.11 2.92 8.37
N LYS A 50 -10.26 1.87 7.55
CA LYS A 50 -10.58 1.84 6.11
C LYS A 50 -9.35 1.98 5.21
N HIS A 51 -9.40 1.31 4.06
CA HIS A 51 -8.32 1.12 3.09
C HIS A 51 -7.71 2.43 2.54
N ASP A 52 -8.27 3.59 2.89
CA ASP A 52 -7.96 4.89 2.33
C ASP A 52 -6.82 5.59 3.12
N GLY A 53 -6.69 5.34 4.43
CA GLY A 53 -5.69 6.01 5.28
C GLY A 53 -4.24 5.58 5.05
N TYR A 54 -4.01 4.29 4.74
CA TYR A 54 -2.65 3.77 4.52
C TYR A 54 -2.01 4.32 3.24
N MET A 55 -2.79 4.41 2.16
CA MET A 55 -2.29 4.97 0.91
C MET A 55 -2.08 6.49 1.05
N LYS A 56 -3.01 7.18 1.71
CA LYS A 56 -2.88 8.61 2.01
C LYS A 56 -1.56 8.90 2.74
N TYR A 57 -1.29 8.19 3.84
CA TYR A 57 -0.03 8.34 4.58
C TYR A 57 1.22 8.19 3.72
N ILE A 58 1.25 7.19 2.83
CA ILE A 58 2.38 7.00 1.90
C ILE A 58 2.54 8.19 0.96
N LEU A 59 1.42 8.70 0.44
CA LEU A 59 1.45 9.82 -0.48
C LEU A 59 1.89 11.10 0.24
N ASP A 60 1.39 11.35 1.45
CA ASP A 60 1.78 12.49 2.29
C ASP A 60 3.30 12.46 2.53
N GLU A 61 3.87 11.30 2.95
CA GLU A 61 5.34 11.16 3.11
C GLU A 61 6.11 11.39 1.80
N LEU A 62 5.57 10.96 0.65
CA LEU A 62 6.24 11.15 -0.64
C LEU A 62 6.14 12.58 -1.16
N VAL A 63 5.10 13.32 -0.77
CA VAL A 63 4.99 14.77 -1.03
C VAL A 63 6.02 15.52 -0.19
N GLU A 64 6.14 15.18 1.10
CA GLU A 64 7.17 15.75 1.99
C GLU A 64 8.60 15.47 1.47
N GLU A 65 8.85 14.27 0.95
CA GLU A 65 10.11 13.90 0.29
C GLU A 65 10.30 14.57 -1.09
N GLY A 66 9.31 15.29 -1.61
CA GLY A 66 9.35 15.93 -2.93
C GLY A 66 9.34 14.96 -4.11
N LYS A 67 9.02 13.69 -3.89
CA LYS A 67 9.00 12.64 -4.92
C LYS A 67 7.72 12.65 -5.76
N ILE A 68 6.65 13.21 -5.22
CA ILE A 68 5.38 13.46 -5.92
C ILE A 68 4.86 14.84 -5.54
N THR A 69 3.99 15.42 -6.37
CA THR A 69 3.32 16.68 -6.04
C THR A 69 2.01 16.44 -5.28
N GLN A 70 1.58 17.41 -4.48
CA GLN A 70 0.30 17.34 -3.76
C GLN A 70 -0.88 17.10 -4.71
N ASN A 71 -0.91 17.80 -5.85
CA ASN A 71 -1.96 17.61 -6.86
C ASN A 71 -2.02 16.16 -7.38
N LYS A 72 -0.86 15.52 -7.57
CA LYS A 72 -0.81 14.11 -7.97
C LYS A 72 -1.29 13.19 -6.84
N ALA A 73 -0.86 13.43 -5.60
CA ALA A 73 -1.34 12.67 -4.44
C ALA A 73 -2.87 12.72 -4.33
N ASP A 74 -3.47 13.90 -4.45
CA ASP A 74 -4.92 14.10 -4.38
C ASP A 74 -5.64 13.38 -5.54
N THR A 75 -5.11 13.49 -6.75
CA THR A 75 -5.65 12.79 -7.94
C THR A 75 -5.63 11.27 -7.76
N ILE A 76 -4.56 10.72 -7.18
CA ILE A 76 -4.45 9.29 -6.88
C ILE A 76 -5.51 8.87 -5.85
N LEU A 77 -5.69 9.65 -4.79
CA LEU A 77 -6.68 9.38 -3.75
C LEU A 77 -8.10 9.40 -4.32
N GLU A 78 -8.43 10.43 -5.10
CA GLU A 78 -9.74 10.55 -5.76
C GLU A 78 -10.01 9.35 -6.68
N TYR A 79 -9.00 8.93 -7.46
CA TYR A 79 -9.11 7.75 -8.33
C TYR A 79 -9.40 6.48 -7.53
N ILE A 80 -8.69 6.28 -6.41
CA ILE A 80 -8.89 5.13 -5.52
C ILE A 80 -10.29 5.15 -4.90
N GLU A 81 -10.74 6.30 -4.41
CA GLU A 81 -12.08 6.46 -3.85
C GLU A 81 -13.17 6.15 -4.86
N LYS A 82 -13.05 6.67 -6.08
CA LYS A 82 -13.97 6.40 -7.17
C LYS A 82 -14.04 4.90 -7.47
N ARG A 83 -12.89 4.24 -7.60
CA ARG A 83 -12.79 2.77 -7.76
C ARG A 83 -13.48 2.00 -6.63
N VAL A 84 -13.34 2.46 -5.39
CA VAL A 84 -13.98 1.84 -4.22
C VAL A 84 -15.50 2.04 -4.24
N LYS A 85 -15.99 3.24 -4.61
CA LYS A 85 -17.43 3.56 -4.75
C LYS A 85 -18.08 2.72 -5.84
N GLU A 86 -17.50 2.70 -7.04
CA GLU A 86 -17.94 1.85 -8.16
C GLU A 86 -18.05 0.38 -7.74
N LYS A 87 -17.06 -0.12 -6.98
CA LYS A 87 -17.08 -1.49 -6.47
C LYS A 87 -18.17 -1.75 -5.43
N LYS A 88 -18.55 -0.76 -4.62
CA LYS A 88 -19.62 -0.87 -3.62
C LYS A 88 -21.00 -0.93 -4.30
N GLU A 89 -21.20 -0.09 -5.31
CA GLU A 89 -22.46 0.05 -6.05
C GLU A 89 -22.71 -1.10 -7.06
N MET A 90 -21.67 -1.83 -7.47
CA MET A 90 -21.84 -2.99 -8.34
C MET A 90 -22.78 -4.06 -7.74
N ASN A 91 -23.81 -4.43 -8.50
CA ASN A 91 -24.73 -5.51 -8.14
C ASN A 91 -24.02 -6.89 -8.08
N LYS A 92 -24.64 -7.88 -7.42
CA LYS A 92 -24.04 -9.19 -7.12
C LYS A 92 -23.70 -10.02 -8.37
N GLN A 93 -24.46 -9.87 -9.46
CA GLN A 93 -24.22 -10.55 -10.75
C GLN A 93 -23.05 -9.89 -11.52
N LYS A 94 -23.02 -8.56 -11.64
CA LYS A 94 -21.89 -7.78 -12.15
C LYS A 94 -20.62 -8.08 -11.35
N ARG A 95 -20.70 -8.22 -10.02
CA ARG A 95 -19.54 -8.65 -9.19
C ARG A 95 -19.02 -10.04 -9.54
N LYS A 96 -19.87 -11.02 -9.88
CA LYS A 96 -19.44 -12.36 -10.32
C LYS A 96 -18.81 -12.33 -11.71
N TYR A 97 -19.41 -11.59 -12.65
CA TYR A 97 -18.89 -11.43 -14.01
C TYR A 97 -17.57 -10.64 -13.99
N ASN A 98 -17.51 -9.53 -13.26
CA ASN A 98 -16.27 -8.79 -13.06
C ASN A 98 -15.24 -9.57 -12.26
N LYS A 99 -15.58 -10.48 -11.33
CA LYS A 99 -14.55 -11.37 -10.72
C LYS A 99 -13.82 -12.22 -11.77
N LYS A 100 -14.47 -12.49 -12.92
CA LYS A 100 -13.93 -13.21 -14.09
C LYS A 100 -13.13 -12.31 -15.04
N ARG A 101 -13.30 -10.97 -14.98
CA ARG A 101 -12.42 -9.95 -15.63
C ARG A 101 -11.28 -9.49 -14.71
N LEU A 102 -11.55 -9.29 -13.42
CA LEU A 102 -10.66 -8.93 -12.31
C LEU A 102 -9.65 -10.05 -11.96
N SER A 103 -9.75 -11.21 -12.60
CA SER A 103 -8.64 -12.16 -12.68
C SER A 103 -7.46 -11.62 -13.50
N LEU A 104 -7.67 -10.54 -14.28
CA LEU A 104 -6.63 -9.60 -14.68
C LEU A 104 -6.36 -8.70 -13.47
N ARG A 105 -5.48 -9.13 -12.57
CA ARG A 105 -5.05 -8.35 -11.41
C ARG A 105 -4.16 -7.19 -11.86
N ILE A 106 -4.74 -6.19 -12.53
CA ILE A 106 -4.01 -4.94 -12.77
C ILE A 106 -3.89 -4.25 -11.40
N ASN A 107 -2.66 -4.01 -10.97
CA ASN A 107 -2.37 -3.29 -9.74
C ASN A 107 -2.81 -1.84 -9.93
N ILE A 108 -3.41 -1.21 -8.91
CA ILE A 108 -3.90 0.19 -8.99
C ILE A 108 -2.81 1.14 -9.52
N LEU A 109 -1.56 0.96 -9.07
CA LEU A 109 -0.41 1.73 -9.56
C LEU A 109 -0.16 1.55 -11.05
N GLN A 110 -0.32 0.33 -11.57
CA GLN A 110 -0.16 0.09 -13.00
C GLN A 110 -1.28 0.75 -13.81
N GLU A 111 -2.52 0.78 -13.31
CA GLU A 111 -3.60 1.51 -13.97
C GLU A 111 -3.36 3.03 -13.97
N LEU A 112 -2.74 3.55 -12.90
CA LEU A 112 -2.40 4.96 -12.80
C LEU A 112 -1.26 5.34 -13.77
N GLU A 113 -0.26 4.47 -13.91
CA GLU A 113 0.81 4.58 -14.93
C GLU A 113 0.21 4.58 -16.36
N GLU A 114 -0.65 3.59 -16.68
CA GLU A 114 -1.30 3.46 -18.00
C GLU A 114 -2.17 4.67 -18.35
N LYS A 115 -2.71 5.37 -17.34
CA LYS A 115 -3.51 6.59 -17.51
C LYS A 115 -2.67 7.87 -17.54
N GLY A 116 -1.36 7.77 -17.35
CA GLY A 116 -0.47 8.92 -17.27
C GLY A 116 -0.70 9.82 -16.05
N ILE A 117 -1.36 9.32 -15.00
CA ILE A 117 -1.59 10.09 -13.76
C ILE A 117 -0.28 10.18 -12.96
N ILE A 118 0.52 9.13 -13.01
CA ILE A 118 1.86 9.05 -12.40
C ILE A 118 2.86 8.54 -13.43
N THR A 119 4.13 8.90 -13.24
CA THR A 119 5.24 8.33 -14.02
C THR A 119 5.65 6.97 -13.46
N ASN A 120 6.48 6.23 -14.22
CA ASN A 120 7.05 4.97 -13.75
C ASN A 120 7.90 5.17 -12.48
N GLU A 121 8.69 6.25 -12.44
CA GLU A 121 9.53 6.61 -11.29
C GLU A 121 8.69 6.90 -10.05
N GLU A 122 7.60 7.66 -10.18
CA GLU A 122 6.68 7.96 -9.07
C GLU A 122 6.00 6.69 -8.57
N ALA A 123 5.58 5.82 -9.48
CA ALA A 123 5.00 4.54 -9.12
C ALA A 123 6.01 3.61 -8.42
N GLN A 124 7.28 3.65 -8.82
CA GLN A 124 8.37 2.94 -8.14
C GLN A 124 8.59 3.49 -6.73
N ALA A 125 8.65 4.82 -6.56
CA ALA A 125 8.76 5.46 -5.26
C ALA A 125 7.63 5.03 -4.31
N ILE A 126 6.39 4.96 -4.81
CA ILE A 126 5.25 4.45 -4.03
C ILE A 126 5.45 2.98 -3.64
N ARG A 127 5.91 2.12 -4.56
CA ARG A 127 6.17 0.69 -4.26
C ARG A 127 7.24 0.50 -3.20
N GLU A 128 8.31 1.30 -3.26
CA GLU A 128 9.42 1.28 -2.31
C GLU A 128 8.97 1.74 -0.93
N LYS A 129 8.23 2.85 -0.85
CA LYS A 129 7.66 3.33 0.42
C LYS A 129 6.71 2.30 1.03
N GLN A 130 5.88 1.67 0.20
CA GLN A 130 5.04 0.56 0.65
C GLN A 130 5.86 -0.62 1.18
N LYS A 131 7.03 -0.92 0.61
CA LYS A 131 7.94 -1.97 1.10
C LYS A 131 8.53 -1.56 2.44
N GLU A 132 9.07 -0.36 2.54
CA GLU A 132 9.64 0.21 3.75
C GLU A 132 8.66 0.14 4.93
N LEU A 133 7.42 0.58 4.75
CA LEU A 133 6.42 0.54 5.82
C LEU A 133 6.03 -0.88 6.22
N ARG A 134 5.94 -1.81 5.26
CA ARG A 134 5.73 -3.23 5.58
C ARG A 134 6.89 -3.79 6.40
N ASP A 135 8.12 -3.41 6.09
CA ASP A 135 9.32 -3.90 6.76
C ASP A 135 9.49 -3.28 8.15
N LYS A 136 9.16 -1.99 8.33
CA LYS A 136 9.04 -1.35 9.65
C LYS A 136 7.97 -2.04 10.50
N LYS A 137 6.83 -2.42 9.92
CA LYS A 137 5.77 -3.14 10.63
C LYS A 137 6.20 -4.56 11.01
N LEU A 138 6.87 -5.26 10.11
CA LEU A 138 7.43 -6.58 10.38
C LEU A 138 8.47 -6.50 11.51
N THR A 139 9.39 -5.55 11.43
CA THR A 139 10.41 -5.30 12.48
C THR A 139 9.76 -5.08 13.84
N ARG A 140 8.79 -4.16 13.92
CA ARG A 140 8.04 -3.91 15.17
C ARG A 140 7.34 -5.17 15.69
N PHE A 141 6.80 -5.99 14.80
CA PHE A 141 6.14 -7.23 15.20
C PHE A 141 7.14 -8.27 15.73
N LEU A 142 8.29 -8.45 15.06
CA LEU A 142 9.33 -9.38 15.49
C LEU A 142 9.94 -8.96 16.83
N ASN A 143 10.22 -7.66 17.03
CA ASN A 143 10.73 -7.16 18.31
C ASN A 143 9.74 -7.48 19.44
N LYS A 144 8.44 -7.28 19.23
CA LYS A 144 7.42 -7.68 20.22
C LYS A 144 7.43 -9.18 20.51
N LEU A 145 7.79 -10.03 19.56
CA LEU A 145 7.89 -11.48 19.83
C LEU A 145 9.13 -11.80 20.67
N VAL A 146 10.24 -11.09 20.45
CA VAL A 146 11.45 -11.19 21.28
C VAL A 146 11.17 -10.69 22.70
N ASP A 147 10.56 -9.52 22.84
CA ASP A 147 10.22 -8.92 24.15
C ASP A 147 9.32 -9.85 24.98
N ASN A 148 8.44 -10.62 24.31
CA ASN A 148 7.56 -11.60 24.95
C ASN A 148 8.22 -12.98 25.16
N GLY A 149 9.51 -13.14 24.82
CA GLY A 149 10.25 -14.40 24.93
C GLY A 149 9.69 -15.52 24.05
N ILE A 150 9.02 -15.19 22.95
CA ILE A 150 8.44 -16.18 22.03
C ILE A 150 9.46 -16.64 21.01
N ILE A 151 10.28 -15.73 20.50
CA ILE A 151 11.38 -16.03 19.59
C ILE A 151 12.66 -15.43 20.15
N GLU A 152 13.80 -15.97 19.73
CA GLU A 152 15.09 -15.42 20.12
C GLU A 152 15.60 -14.41 19.09
N GLU A 153 16.54 -13.54 19.48
CA GLU A 153 17.13 -12.56 18.57
C GLU A 153 17.77 -13.20 17.33
N GLN A 154 18.39 -14.38 17.51
CA GLN A 154 18.98 -15.16 16.42
C GLN A 154 17.95 -15.68 15.40
N ASP A 155 16.69 -15.86 15.80
CA ASP A 155 15.63 -16.31 14.89
C ASP A 155 15.11 -15.16 14.02
N VAL A 156 15.19 -13.92 14.50
CA VAL A 156 14.69 -12.73 13.78
C VAL A 156 15.32 -12.60 12.39
N GLY A 157 16.63 -12.82 12.29
CA GLY A 157 17.35 -12.78 11.02
C GLY A 157 16.85 -13.84 10.04
N LYS A 158 16.72 -15.09 10.50
CA LYS A 158 16.22 -16.22 9.70
C LYS A 158 14.79 -15.96 9.21
N ILE A 159 13.92 -15.47 10.09
CA ILE A 159 12.53 -15.16 9.76
C ILE A 159 12.45 -14.05 8.71
N ARG A 160 13.27 -13.00 8.81
CA ARG A 160 13.31 -11.91 7.82
C ARG A 160 13.71 -12.41 6.44
N VAL A 161 14.82 -13.15 6.37
CA VAL A 161 15.32 -13.72 5.10
C VAL A 161 14.26 -14.65 4.50
N TYR A 162 13.64 -15.49 5.32
CA TYR A 162 12.58 -16.39 4.89
C TYR A 162 11.38 -15.64 4.27
N ILE A 163 10.90 -14.60 4.96
CA ILE A 163 9.76 -13.79 4.48
C ILE A 163 10.11 -13.09 3.18
N GLU A 164 11.33 -12.57 3.02
CA GLU A 164 11.76 -11.90 1.80
C GLU A 164 11.87 -12.88 0.63
N ASN A 165 12.48 -14.05 0.83
CA ASN A 165 12.52 -15.12 -0.17
C ASN A 165 11.10 -15.53 -0.62
N LYS A 166 10.15 -15.69 0.31
CA LYS A 166 8.74 -15.97 -0.02
C LYS A 166 8.05 -14.83 -0.77
N ARG A 167 8.45 -13.58 -0.57
CA ARG A 167 7.94 -12.44 -1.35
C ARG A 167 8.52 -12.44 -2.76
N GLU A 168 9.80 -12.75 -2.91
CA GLU A 168 10.46 -12.86 -4.21
C GLU A 168 9.90 -14.01 -5.05
N GLU A 169 9.71 -15.19 -4.46
CA GLU A 169 9.03 -16.33 -5.10
C GLU A 169 7.67 -15.91 -5.66
N LYS A 170 6.86 -15.23 -4.84
CA LYS A 170 5.54 -14.71 -5.26
C LYS A 170 5.66 -13.65 -6.34
N ARG A 171 6.67 -12.78 -6.28
CA ARG A 171 6.90 -11.74 -7.31
C ARG A 171 7.22 -12.39 -8.65
N LYS A 172 8.15 -13.35 -8.67
CA LYS A 172 8.51 -14.11 -9.88
C LYS A 172 7.31 -14.89 -10.43
N GLU A 173 6.50 -15.50 -9.56
CA GLU A 173 5.25 -16.16 -9.96
C GLU A 173 4.27 -15.16 -10.60
N LEU A 174 4.10 -13.98 -10.02
CA LEU A 174 3.24 -12.93 -10.56
C LEU A 174 3.74 -12.38 -11.89
N GLU A 175 5.05 -12.23 -12.07
CA GLU A 175 5.67 -11.78 -13.32
C GLU A 175 5.43 -12.81 -14.44
N LYS A 176 5.60 -14.12 -14.15
CA LYS A 176 5.23 -15.20 -15.08
C LYS A 176 3.76 -15.12 -15.46
N ILE A 177 2.88 -14.96 -14.46
CA ILE A 177 1.43 -14.85 -14.70
C ILE A 177 1.09 -13.59 -15.48
N LYS A 178 1.79 -12.46 -15.32
CA LYS A 178 1.46 -11.20 -16.00
C LYS A 178 1.44 -11.36 -17.52
N ASN A 179 2.44 -12.06 -18.05
CA ASN A 179 2.68 -12.23 -19.48
C ASN A 179 1.85 -13.36 -20.12
N MET A 180 1.19 -14.21 -19.34
CA MET A 180 0.38 -15.32 -19.84
C MET A 180 -0.95 -14.85 -20.45
N THR A 181 -1.47 -15.60 -21.43
CA THR A 181 -2.82 -15.41 -21.99
C THR A 181 -3.91 -15.78 -20.98
N VAL A 182 -5.17 -15.42 -21.26
CA VAL A 182 -6.29 -15.73 -20.36
C VAL A 182 -6.49 -17.24 -20.19
N GLU A 183 -6.21 -18.03 -21.23
CA GLU A 183 -6.36 -19.48 -21.23
C GLU A 183 -5.24 -20.15 -20.44
N GLU A 184 -3.99 -19.75 -20.70
CA GLU A 184 -2.81 -20.17 -19.93
C GLU A 184 -2.95 -19.82 -18.44
N LYS A 185 -3.43 -18.61 -18.11
CA LYS A 185 -3.73 -18.21 -16.73
C LYS A 185 -4.72 -19.18 -16.08
N ARG A 186 -5.80 -19.52 -16.78
CA ARG A 186 -6.83 -20.44 -16.26
C ARG A 186 -6.25 -21.83 -16.00
N GLU A 187 -5.42 -22.31 -16.90
CA GLU A 187 -4.76 -23.60 -16.76
C GLU A 187 -3.72 -23.59 -15.62
N HIS A 188 -2.85 -22.58 -15.58
CA HIS A 188 -1.89 -22.37 -14.50
C HIS A 188 -2.59 -22.40 -13.13
N PHE A 189 -3.70 -21.67 -12.96
CA PHE A 189 -4.47 -21.69 -11.71
C PHE A 189 -5.28 -22.97 -11.47
N LYS A 190 -5.57 -23.79 -12.48
CA LYS A 190 -6.17 -25.12 -12.29
C LYS A 190 -5.13 -26.12 -11.77
N ASN A 191 -3.95 -26.11 -12.36
CA ASN A 191 -2.86 -27.06 -12.07
C ASN A 191 -2.12 -26.68 -10.78
N HIS A 192 -2.02 -25.39 -10.46
CA HIS A 192 -1.37 -24.87 -9.25
C HIS A 192 -2.35 -24.51 -8.13
N LYS A 193 -3.48 -25.24 -8.01
CA LYS A 193 -4.35 -25.15 -6.83
C LYS A 193 -3.66 -25.76 -5.61
N LYS A 194 -2.59 -25.11 -5.13
CA LYS A 194 -1.95 -25.50 -3.88
C LYS A 194 -2.94 -25.27 -2.73
N ARG A 195 -2.92 -26.17 -1.75
CA ARG A 195 -3.55 -25.90 -0.46
C ARG A 195 -2.98 -24.58 0.06
N LYS A 196 -3.84 -23.70 0.56
CA LYS A 196 -3.39 -22.47 1.21
C LYS A 196 -2.78 -22.85 2.56
N ILE A 197 -1.50 -23.20 2.54
CA ILE A 197 -0.71 -23.42 3.74
C ILE A 197 -0.36 -22.04 4.31
N ASP A 198 -0.57 -21.84 5.60
CA ASP A 198 -0.22 -20.59 6.28
C ASP A 198 1.31 -20.40 6.25
N ILE A 199 1.77 -19.14 6.28
CA ILE A 199 3.21 -18.87 6.28
C ILE A 199 3.87 -19.41 7.56
N ILE A 200 3.14 -19.40 8.68
CA ILE A 200 3.62 -19.96 9.95
C ILE A 200 3.80 -21.48 9.82
N ASP A 201 2.85 -22.19 9.20
CA ASP A 201 2.98 -23.63 8.95
C ASP A 201 4.19 -23.94 8.07
N GLN A 202 4.43 -23.13 7.03
CA GLN A 202 5.60 -23.31 6.16
C GLN A 202 6.91 -23.07 6.94
N MET A 203 6.95 -22.07 7.81
CA MET A 203 8.12 -21.79 8.64
C MET A 203 8.41 -22.92 9.64
N ILE A 204 7.38 -23.57 10.19
CA ILE A 204 7.54 -24.76 11.04
C ILE A 204 8.09 -25.93 10.22
N GLN A 205 7.50 -26.20 9.05
CA GLN A 205 7.94 -27.27 8.14
C GLN A 205 9.40 -27.09 7.71
N ASP A 206 9.79 -25.86 7.40
CA ASP A 206 11.15 -25.49 7.00
C ASP A 206 12.09 -25.30 8.21
N LYS A 207 11.62 -25.61 9.43
CA LYS A 207 12.39 -25.55 10.70
C LYS A 207 13.00 -24.17 10.99
N ILE A 208 12.35 -23.10 10.53
CA ILE A 208 12.72 -21.72 10.84
C ILE A 208 12.27 -21.34 12.25
N ILE A 209 11.13 -21.88 12.69
CA ILE A 209 10.59 -21.74 14.05
C ILE A 209 10.09 -23.11 14.52
N THR A 210 9.93 -23.28 15.83
CA THR A 210 9.33 -24.48 16.42
C THR A 210 7.80 -24.45 16.35
N GLU A 211 7.16 -25.60 16.52
CA GLU A 211 5.70 -25.71 16.61
C GLU A 211 5.13 -24.85 17.75
N GLU A 212 5.80 -24.87 18.91
CA GLU A 212 5.39 -24.08 20.08
C GLU A 212 5.47 -22.58 19.82
N GLN A 213 6.56 -22.12 19.18
CA GLN A 213 6.72 -20.73 18.77
C GLN A 213 5.60 -20.33 17.80
N GLY A 214 5.30 -21.17 16.81
CA GLY A 214 4.22 -20.94 15.84
C GLY A 214 2.84 -20.81 16.50
N GLU A 215 2.51 -21.66 17.46
CA GLU A 215 1.26 -21.58 18.22
C GLU A 215 1.17 -20.30 19.07
N LYS A 216 2.25 -19.89 19.73
CA LYS A 216 2.30 -18.64 20.50
C LYS A 216 2.12 -17.42 19.58
N ILE A 217 2.77 -17.41 18.41
CA ILE A 217 2.61 -16.36 17.40
C ILE A 217 1.16 -16.26 16.94
N ARG A 218 0.48 -17.39 16.71
CA ARG A 218 -0.94 -17.42 16.30
C ARG A 218 -1.89 -16.80 17.34
N LYS A 219 -1.56 -16.89 18.62
CA LYS A 219 -2.39 -16.31 19.71
C LYS A 219 -2.29 -14.79 19.73
N ILE A 220 -1.15 -14.22 19.35
CA ILE A 220 -0.92 -12.77 19.28
C ILE A 220 -1.60 -12.17 18.04
N LEU A 221 -1.61 -12.90 16.93
CA LEU A 221 -2.24 -12.41 15.71
C LEU A 221 -3.75 -12.28 15.90
N PRO A 222 -4.35 -11.12 15.57
CA PRO A 222 -5.80 -10.96 15.67
C PRO A 222 -6.48 -11.96 14.74
N ARG A 223 -7.09 -13.00 15.33
CA ARG A 223 -7.90 -13.96 14.58
C ARG A 223 -9.04 -13.21 13.91
N LYS A 224 -9.01 -13.10 12.57
CA LYS A 224 -10.23 -12.77 11.83
C LYS A 224 -11.26 -13.83 12.21
N LYS A 225 -12.29 -13.44 12.97
CA LYS A 225 -13.49 -14.26 13.16
C LYS A 225 -14.04 -14.52 11.76
N PHE A 226 -13.69 -15.65 11.14
CA PHE A 226 -14.36 -16.10 9.94
C PHE A 226 -15.80 -16.31 10.35
N LYS A 227 -16.69 -15.37 9.99
CA LYS A 227 -18.12 -15.65 10.00
C LYS A 227 -18.27 -16.94 9.19
N LYS A 228 -18.71 -18.03 9.83
CA LYS A 228 -19.04 -19.28 9.14
C LYS A 228 -20.05 -18.92 8.07
N HIS A 229 -19.59 -18.63 6.86
CA HIS A 229 -20.48 -18.60 5.71
C HIS A 229 -20.96 -20.04 5.61
N LYS A 230 -22.23 -20.30 5.94
CA LYS A 230 -22.89 -21.56 5.65
C LYS A 230 -22.64 -21.83 4.16
N CYS A 231 -21.69 -22.71 3.85
CA CYS A 231 -21.53 -23.21 2.50
C CYS A 231 -22.86 -23.88 2.17
N ARG A 232 -23.66 -23.26 1.31
CA ARG A 232 -24.82 -23.97 0.74
C ARG A 232 -24.27 -25.24 0.09
N PRO A 233 -24.81 -26.43 0.39
CA PRO A 233 -24.39 -27.65 -0.27
C PRO A 233 -24.50 -27.42 -1.78
N ARG A 234 -23.39 -27.64 -2.49
CA ARG A 234 -23.44 -27.68 -3.96
C ARG A 234 -24.29 -28.90 -4.27
N GLY A 235 -25.51 -28.68 -4.75
CA GLY A 235 -26.40 -29.75 -5.18
C GLY A 235 -25.63 -30.71 -6.06
N LYS A 236 -25.65 -31.99 -5.67
CA LYS A 236 -25.27 -33.07 -6.56
C LYS A 236 -26.16 -32.92 -7.79
N LYS A 237 -25.56 -32.71 -8.96
CA LYS A 237 -26.29 -32.91 -10.21
C LYS A 237 -26.64 -34.40 -10.25
N GLN A 238 -27.94 -34.69 -10.23
CA GLN A 238 -28.48 -35.97 -10.71
C GLN A 238 -28.30 -36.01 -12.23
#